data_AF-A0A963K3N8-F1
#
_entry.id   AF-A0A963K3N8-F1
#
_cell.length_a   1.000
_cell.length_b   1.000
_cell.length_c   1.000
_cell.angle_alpha   90.00
_cell.angle_beta   90.00
_cell.angle_gamma   90.00
#
_symmetry.space_group_name_H-M   'P 1'
#
loop_
_entity.id
_entity.type
_entity.pdbx_description
1 polymer ?
#
loop_
_entity_poly.entity_id
_entity_poly.type
_entity_poly.pdbx_seq_one_letter_code
_entity_poly.pdbx_strand_id
1 'polypeptide(L)' 'MTISGKARLAGVLGWPVGHSKSPLLHNFWFERHGLDGVYVPLPVAPEDLA' A
#
# COMPACT_ATOMS: atom_id res chain seq x y z
N MET A 1 -0.71 13.19 -2.93
CA MET A 1 -1.56 11.98 -2.91
C MET A 1 -3.00 12.38 -2.59
N THR A 2 -3.99 11.91 -3.35
CA THR A 2 -5.42 12.21 -3.12
C THR A 2 -6.11 10.96 -2.61
N ILE A 3 -6.92 11.09 -1.55
CA ILE A 3 -7.77 10.01 -1.03
C ILE A 3 -9.21 10.54 -0.99
N SER A 4 -10.02 10.14 -1.97
CA SER A 4 -11.46 10.37 -1.98
C SER A 4 -12.24 9.16 -1.47
N GLY A 5 -13.57 9.26 -1.38
CA GLY A 5 -14.44 8.11 -1.09
C GLY A 5 -14.42 7.02 -2.17
N LYS A 6 -13.75 7.23 -3.31
CA LYS A 6 -13.56 6.26 -4.40
C LYS A 6 -12.11 5.77 -4.52
N ALA A 7 -11.25 6.16 -3.58
CA ALA A 7 -9.83 5.84 -3.63
C ALA A 7 -9.60 4.32 -3.69
N ARG A 8 -8.67 3.89 -4.54
CA ARG A 8 -8.27 2.48 -4.60
C ARG A 8 -7.21 2.17 -3.55
N LEU A 9 -7.44 1.13 -2.76
CA LEU A 9 -6.46 0.59 -1.82
C LEU A 9 -5.68 -0.53 -2.50
N ALA A 10 -4.35 -0.42 -2.48
CA ALA A 10 -3.44 -1.49 -2.82
C ALA A 10 -2.47 -1.72 -1.65
N GLY A 11 -1.80 -2.87 -1.61
CA GLY A 11 -0.83 -3.10 -0.55
C GLY A 11 0.08 -4.29 -0.80
N VAL A 12 1.12 -4.35 0.01
CA VAL A 12 2.05 -5.50 0.08
C VAL A 12 1.75 -6.26 1.36
N LEU A 13 1.41 -7.55 1.21
CA LEU A 13 1.12 -8.44 2.33
C LEU A 13 2.39 -9.23 2.69
N GLY A 14 2.69 -9.35 3.98
CA GLY A 14 3.77 -10.20 4.47
C GLY A 14 4.14 -9.96 5.93
N TRP A 15 5.13 -10.71 6.42
CA TRP A 15 5.65 -10.60 7.78
C TRP A 15 7.15 -10.93 7.85
N PRO A 16 8.00 -10.04 8.41
CA PRO A 16 7.73 -8.63 8.69
C PRO A 16 7.71 -7.83 7.37
N VAL A 17 6.75 -6.93 7.18
CA VAL A 17 6.63 -6.14 5.94
C VAL A 17 6.98 -4.66 6.10
N GLY A 18 7.14 -4.17 7.33
CA GLY A 18 7.35 -2.74 7.62
C GLY A 18 8.63 -2.12 7.02
N HIS A 19 9.60 -2.95 6.63
CA HIS A 19 10.84 -2.48 5.98
C HIS A 19 10.69 -2.35 4.44
N SER A 20 9.56 -2.75 3.88
CA SER A 20 9.32 -2.71 2.44
C SER A 20 9.35 -1.27 1.92
N LYS A 21 10.08 -1.06 0.83
CA LYS A 21 10.09 0.21 0.09
C LYS A 21 8.96 0.30 -0.95
N SER A 22 8.17 -0.76 -1.14
CA SER A 22 7.06 -0.77 -2.11
C SER A 22 6.04 0.35 -1.85
N PRO A 23 5.61 0.64 -0.60
CA PRO A 23 4.74 1.79 -0.32
C PRO A 23 5.32 3.12 -0.78
N LEU A 24 6.63 3.35 -0.59
CA LEU A 24 7.29 4.57 -1.07
C LEU A 24 7.24 4.66 -2.60
N LEU A 25 7.61 3.58 -3.28
CA LEU A 25 7.65 3.53 -4.75
C LEU A 25 6.26 3.73 -5.37
N HIS A 26 5.26 2.99 -4.92
CA HIS A 26 3.93 3.03 -5.52
C HIS A 26 3.20 4.35 -5.23
N ASN A 27 3.30 4.88 -4.00
CA ASN A 27 2.68 6.16 -3.67
C ASN A 27 3.32 7.34 -4.43
N PHE A 28 4.63 7.28 -4.71
CA PHE A 28 5.29 8.26 -5.58
C PHE A 28 4.63 8.30 -6.98
N TRP A 29 4.36 7.14 -7.58
CA TRP A 29 3.71 7.08 -8.89
C TRP A 29 2.23 7.46 -8.83
N PHE A 30 1.52 7.14 -7.74
CA PHE A 30 0.15 7.59 -7.54
C PHE A 30 0.07 9.11 -7.50
N GLU A 31 0.96 9.74 -6.74
CA GLU A 31 1.06 11.20 -6.67
C GLU A 31 1.44 11.81 -8.03
N ARG A 32 2.48 11.27 -8.67
CA ARG A 32 2.97 11.78 -9.95
C ARG A 32 1.93 11.73 -11.06
N HIS A 33 1.04 10.74 -11.04
CA HIS A 33 -0.01 10.55 -12.05
C HIS A 33 -1.40 11.04 -11.60
N GLY A 34 -1.52 11.66 -10.41
CA GLY A 34 -2.80 12.13 -9.89
C GLY A 34 -3.83 11.01 -9.68
N LEU A 35 -3.37 9.80 -9.35
CA LEU A 35 -4.25 8.66 -9.11
C LEU A 35 -4.86 8.75 -7.71
N ASP A 36 -6.17 8.52 -7.63
CA ASP A 36 -6.92 8.45 -6.37
C ASP A 36 -6.74 7.08 -5.73
N GLY A 37 -5.77 6.98 -4.84
CA GLY A 37 -5.42 5.72 -4.21
C GLY A 37 -4.24 5.83 -3.25
N VAL A 38 -4.02 4.75 -2.53
CA VAL A 38 -2.90 4.59 -1.58
C VAL A 38 -2.39 3.16 -1.60
N TYR A 39 -1.08 3.01 -1.50
CA TYR A 39 -0.39 1.73 -1.35
C TYR A 39 0.14 1.58 0.08
N VAL A 40 -0.27 0.55 0.81
CA VAL A 40 0.07 0.37 2.23
C VAL A 40 0.79 -0.96 2.52
N PRO A 41 1.63 -1.03 3.57
CA PRO A 41 2.06 -2.31 4.11
C PRO A 41 0.89 -2.99 4.84
N LEU A 42 0.70 -4.29 4.61
CA LEU A 42 -0.29 -5.14 5.27
C LEU A 42 0.46 -6.23 6.07
N PRO A 43 0.81 -5.96 7.35
CA PRO A 43 1.48 -6.94 8.18
C PRO A 43 0.51 -8.07 8.55
N VAL A 44 0.75 -9.26 8.01
CA VAL A 44 -0.05 -10.46 8.28
C VAL A 44 0.93 -11.55 8.66
N ALA A 45 0.91 -11.93 9.94
CA ALA A 45 1.76 -13.01 10.42
C ALA A 45 1.35 -14.34 9.77
N PRO A 46 2.26 -15.31 9.58
CA PRO A 46 1.92 -16.59 8.97
C PRO A 46 0.72 -17.30 9.62
N GLU A 47 0.58 -17.17 10.94
CA GLU A 47 -0.54 -17.69 11.73
C GLU A 47 -1.90 -17.04 11.44
N ASP A 48 -1.90 -15.83 10.88
CA ASP A 48 -3.11 -15.08 10.51
C ASP A 48 -3.50 -15.30 9.03
N LEU A 49 -2.68 -16.02 8.27
CA LEU A 49 -2.89 -16.31 6.84
C LEU A 49 -3.56 -17.69 6.69
N ALA A 50 -4.90 -17.71 6.77
CA ALA A 50 -5.73 -18.91 6.65
C ALA A 50 -6.42 -19.05 5.28
#